data_AF-A0A7X3FED1-F1
#
_entry.id   AF-A0A7X3FED1-F1
#
_cell.length_a   1.000
_cell.length_b   1.000
_cell.length_c   1.000
_cell.angle_alpha   90.00
_cell.angle_beta   90.00
_cell.angle_gamma   90.00
#
_symmetry.space_group_name_H-M   'P 1'
#
loop_
_entity.id
_entity.type
_entity.pdbx_description
1 polymer ?
#
loop_
_entity_poly.entity_id
_entity_poly.type
_entity_poly.pdbx_seq_one_letter_code
_entity_poly.pdbx_strand_id
1 'polypeptide(L)'
;MPLGKSGFLEVYEYGNNIVKHVIFRPFNLNRIFMKNYHSSWSDWEEISNNQADTGWLPFSLINGVRSNTAYKSAGENGFDCAYRIITNGSETKKLLRVNGKNLKQSQVIAQLPSGFAKNAQTFPVRVPLNRSGAYLTIRPSGEVKFYIVGDSSEWISTDYAYGQYEWTE
;
A
#
# COMPACT_ATOMS: atom_id res chain seq x y z
N MET A 1 34.78 -10.18 6.26
CA MET A 1 33.37 -10.14 6.71
C MET A 1 32.67 -9.00 6.00
N PRO A 2 31.36 -9.11 5.70
CA PRO A 2 30.60 -8.01 5.11
C PRO A 2 30.79 -6.74 5.95
N LEU A 3 31.07 -5.62 5.29
CA LEU A 3 31.13 -4.29 5.91
C LEU A 3 32.21 -4.07 7.00
N GLY A 4 33.11 -5.03 7.25
CA GLY A 4 34.11 -4.92 8.32
C GLY A 4 33.52 -4.81 9.73
N LYS A 5 32.31 -5.37 9.96
CA LYS A 5 31.60 -5.32 11.25
C LYS A 5 31.72 -6.63 12.03
N SER A 6 31.52 -6.56 13.34
CA SER A 6 31.31 -7.73 14.21
C SER A 6 29.84 -8.16 14.21
N GLY A 7 29.58 -9.45 14.39
CA GLY A 7 28.24 -10.00 14.35
C GLY A 7 28.20 -11.50 14.62
N PHE A 8 27.02 -12.07 14.46
CA PHE A 8 26.81 -13.52 14.53
C PHE A 8 27.08 -14.15 13.17
N LEU A 9 27.67 -15.34 13.20
CA LEU A 9 27.94 -16.16 12.03
C LEU A 9 27.28 -17.54 12.21
N GLU A 10 26.49 -17.95 11.25
CA GLU A 10 25.88 -19.28 11.20
C GLU A 10 26.35 -19.98 9.92
N VAL A 11 26.65 -21.27 10.02
CA VAL A 11 27.07 -22.10 8.88
C VAL A 11 26.15 -23.31 8.81
N TYR A 12 25.48 -23.47 7.67
CA TYR A 12 24.72 -24.66 7.33
C TYR A 12 25.50 -25.46 6.30
N GLU A 13 25.67 -26.75 6.56
CA GLU A 13 26.42 -27.64 5.69
C GLU A 13 25.54 -28.79 5.21
N TYR A 14 25.74 -29.20 3.96
CA TYR A 14 25.05 -30.35 3.37
C TYR A 14 26.03 -31.22 2.58
N GLY A 15 25.76 -32.53 2.58
CA GLY A 15 26.51 -33.49 1.78
C GLY A 15 27.98 -33.59 2.15
N ASN A 16 28.32 -33.65 3.44
CA ASN A 16 29.71 -33.78 3.91
C ASN A 16 30.64 -32.66 3.38
N ASN A 17 30.27 -31.40 3.59
CA ASN A 17 30.98 -30.18 3.15
C ASN A 17 30.90 -29.84 1.65
N ILE A 18 30.09 -30.55 0.84
CA ILE A 18 29.90 -30.20 -0.58
C ILE A 18 29.22 -28.83 -0.70
N VAL A 19 28.24 -28.55 0.16
CA VAL A 19 27.52 -27.27 0.17
C VAL A 19 27.67 -26.58 1.51
N LYS A 20 27.93 -25.27 1.50
CA LYS A 20 27.90 -24.41 2.69
C LYS A 20 27.12 -23.13 2.44
N HIS A 21 26.25 -22.77 3.38
CA HIS A 21 25.63 -21.46 3.45
C HIS A 21 26.16 -20.76 4.69
N VAL A 22 26.85 -19.63 4.49
CA VAL A 22 27.38 -18.83 5.59
C VAL A 22 26.52 -17.59 5.71
N ILE A 23 25.83 -17.46 6.84
CA ILE A 23 24.96 -16.32 7.15
C ILE A 23 25.67 -15.43 8.17
N PHE A 24 25.73 -14.13 7.89
CA PHE A 24 26.27 -13.12 8.80
C PHE A 24 25.21 -12.10 9.18
N ARG A 25 25.04 -11.85 10.48
CA ARG A 25 24.13 -10.84 11.04
C ARG A 25 24.93 -9.87 11.92
N PRO A 26 25.16 -8.61 11.51
CA PRO A 26 25.86 -7.63 12.34
C PRO A 26 25.09 -7.34 13.63
N PHE A 27 25.77 -7.03 14.74
CA PHE A 27 25.10 -6.79 16.04
C PHE A 27 24.11 -5.62 16.03
N ASN A 28 24.42 -4.57 15.27
CA ASN A 28 23.73 -3.28 15.37
C ASN A 28 23.00 -2.89 14.08
N LEU A 29 22.75 -3.84 13.17
CA LEU A 29 22.07 -3.60 11.90
C LEU A 29 21.02 -4.69 11.67
N ASN A 30 19.84 -4.29 11.20
CA ASN A 30 18.79 -5.21 10.74
C ASN A 30 19.10 -5.71 9.32
N ARG A 31 20.30 -6.25 9.12
CA ARG A 31 20.80 -6.72 7.82
C ARG A 31 21.31 -8.15 7.93
N ILE A 32 21.09 -8.93 6.88
CA ILE A 32 21.53 -10.32 6.78
C ILE A 32 22.32 -10.45 5.49
N PHE A 33 23.53 -11.00 5.60
CA PHE A 33 24.38 -11.29 4.47
C PHE A 33 24.57 -12.79 4.34
N MET A 34 24.63 -13.27 3.11
CA MET A 34 24.89 -14.68 2.82
C MET A 34 26.03 -14.80 1.82
N LYS A 35 26.87 -15.82 1.99
CA LYS A 35 27.71 -16.34 0.92
C LYS A 35 27.61 -17.85 0.88
N ASN A 36 27.75 -18.41 -0.31
CA ASN A 36 27.52 -19.82 -0.58
C ASN A 36 28.80 -20.50 -1.06
N TYR A 37 28.88 -21.81 -0.85
CA TYR A 37 29.88 -22.70 -1.42
C TYR A 37 29.19 -23.94 -1.99
N HIS A 38 29.55 -24.33 -3.21
CA HIS A 38 29.16 -25.59 -3.85
C HIS A 38 30.31 -26.20 -4.68
N SER A 39 31.23 -25.36 -5.17
CA SER A 39 32.47 -25.75 -5.88
C SER A 39 33.51 -24.62 -5.83
N SER A 40 33.03 -23.39 -5.69
CA SER A 40 33.78 -22.20 -5.31
C SER A 40 32.93 -21.37 -4.35
N TRP A 41 33.56 -20.38 -3.70
CA TRP A 41 32.86 -19.44 -2.85
C TRP A 41 32.23 -18.31 -3.67
N SER A 42 30.98 -17.96 -3.36
CA SER A 42 30.40 -16.69 -3.82
C SER A 42 30.97 -15.52 -3.03
N ASP A 43 30.77 -14.32 -3.56
CA ASP A 43 30.87 -13.09 -2.79
C ASP A 43 29.75 -12.99 -1.75
N TRP A 44 29.91 -12.04 -0.83
CA TRP A 44 28.87 -11.73 0.14
C TRP A 44 27.75 -10.94 -0.53
N GLU A 45 26.53 -11.44 -0.40
CA GLU A 45 25.32 -10.78 -0.87
C GLU A 45 24.44 -10.43 0.33
N GLU A 46 23.83 -9.24 0.31
CA GLU A 46 22.80 -8.91 1.28
C GLU A 46 21.47 -9.54 0.85
N ILE A 47 20.86 -10.31 1.75
CA ILE A 47 19.60 -11.03 1.52
C ILE A 47 18.44 -10.50 2.37
N SER A 48 18.70 -9.42 3.12
CA SER A 48 17.68 -8.65 3.83
C SER A 48 17.25 -7.42 3.03
N ASN A 49 16.03 -6.97 3.27
CA ASN A 49 15.52 -5.70 2.76
C ASN A 49 15.00 -4.85 3.91
N ASN A 50 15.09 -3.53 3.77
CA ASN A 50 14.41 -2.61 4.69
C ASN A 50 12.90 -2.82 4.57
N GLN A 51 12.22 -2.97 5.71
CA GLN A 51 10.77 -3.09 5.78
C GLN A 51 10.21 -1.98 6.63
N ALA A 52 9.19 -1.30 6.11
CA ALA A 52 8.44 -0.28 6.85
C ALA A 52 6.97 -0.33 6.47
N ASP A 53 6.11 -0.13 7.46
CA ASP A 53 4.66 -0.15 7.31
C ASP A 53 4.06 0.97 8.17
N THR A 54 3.34 1.90 7.55
CA THR A 54 2.75 3.04 8.27
C THR A 54 1.53 2.66 9.11
N GLY A 55 1.01 1.45 8.96
CA GLY A 55 -0.36 1.13 9.36
C GLY A 55 -1.39 1.94 8.58
N TRP A 56 -2.66 1.84 8.97
CA TRP A 56 -3.74 2.65 8.41
C TRP A 56 -3.73 4.04 9.02
N LEU A 57 -3.45 5.04 8.20
CA LEU A 57 -3.49 6.45 8.54
C LEU A 57 -4.87 7.03 8.16
N PRO A 58 -5.72 7.42 9.12
CA PRO A 58 -7.07 7.88 8.85
C PRO A 58 -7.07 9.26 8.18
N PHE A 59 -8.09 9.53 7.37
CA PHE A 59 -8.36 10.87 6.83
C PHE A 59 -9.87 11.11 6.70
N SER A 60 -10.26 12.38 6.55
CA SER A 60 -11.64 12.76 6.23
C SER A 60 -11.75 13.22 4.79
N LEU A 61 -12.86 12.89 4.15
CA LEU A 61 -13.26 13.45 2.87
C LEU A 61 -13.59 14.94 3.03
N ILE A 62 -13.33 15.71 1.97
CA ILE A 62 -13.41 17.17 1.95
C ILE A 62 -14.50 17.67 0.99
N ASN A 63 -14.61 19.00 0.84
CA ASN A 63 -15.51 19.66 -0.12
C ASN A 63 -17.01 19.30 0.04
N GLY A 64 -17.45 19.04 1.28
CA GLY A 64 -18.85 18.75 1.60
C GLY A 64 -19.26 17.29 1.45
N VAL A 65 -18.31 16.40 1.14
CA VAL A 65 -18.53 14.94 1.17
C VAL A 65 -18.56 14.46 2.62
N ARG A 66 -19.47 13.54 2.94
CA ARG A 66 -19.57 12.93 4.27
C ARG A 66 -18.76 11.64 4.32
N SER A 67 -17.83 11.56 5.28
CA SER A 67 -16.95 10.40 5.46
C SER A 67 -17.62 9.26 6.23
N ASN A 68 -17.16 8.05 5.97
CA ASN A 68 -17.37 6.86 6.78
C ASN A 68 -18.84 6.52 6.99
N THR A 69 -19.64 6.54 5.92
CA THR A 69 -21.11 6.43 6.01
C THR A 69 -21.70 5.12 5.53
N ALA A 70 -21.05 4.42 4.60
CA ALA A 70 -21.54 3.17 4.04
C ALA A 70 -21.16 1.99 4.95
N TYR A 71 -22.07 1.01 5.06
CA TYR A 71 -21.87 -0.25 5.80
C TYR A 71 -21.54 -0.04 7.29
N LYS A 72 -22.19 0.94 7.93
CA LYS A 72 -21.98 1.29 9.35
C LYS A 72 -23.01 0.73 10.30
N SER A 73 -23.96 -0.07 9.81
CA SER A 73 -24.92 -0.73 10.68
C SER A 73 -24.23 -1.82 11.51
N ALA A 74 -24.85 -2.20 12.63
CA ALA A 74 -24.32 -3.27 13.48
C ALA A 74 -24.09 -4.56 12.67
N GLY A 75 -22.87 -5.09 12.75
CA GLY A 75 -22.45 -6.31 12.05
C GLY A 75 -21.91 -6.11 10.62
N GLU A 76 -22.08 -4.93 10.00
CA GLU A 76 -21.59 -4.69 8.63
C GLU A 76 -20.09 -4.39 8.56
N ASN A 77 -19.51 -3.85 9.64
CA ASN A 77 -18.07 -3.59 9.80
C ASN A 77 -17.41 -2.84 8.62
N GLY A 78 -18.12 -1.88 8.03
CA GLY A 78 -17.60 -1.06 6.94
C GLY A 78 -16.35 -0.28 7.36
N PHE A 79 -15.33 -0.27 6.52
CA PHE A 79 -14.07 0.42 6.85
C PHE A 79 -14.20 1.95 6.81
N ASP A 80 -13.30 2.62 7.52
CA ASP A 80 -13.12 4.08 7.44
C ASP A 80 -12.14 4.48 6.35
N CYS A 81 -12.24 5.74 5.91
CA CYS A 81 -11.28 6.37 5.03
C CYS A 81 -9.89 6.38 5.68
N ALA A 82 -8.94 5.71 5.04
CA ALA A 82 -7.56 5.63 5.50
C ALA A 82 -6.65 5.27 4.33
N TYR A 83 -5.37 5.61 4.43
CA TYR A 83 -4.34 5.13 3.50
C TYR A 83 -3.23 4.40 4.25
N ARG A 84 -2.46 3.56 3.56
CA ARG A 84 -1.35 2.80 4.12
C ARG A 84 -0.22 2.70 3.11
N ILE A 85 1.02 2.76 3.59
CA ILE A 85 2.22 2.61 2.79
C ILE A 85 3.03 1.47 3.39
N ILE A 86 3.34 0.48 2.56
CA ILE A 86 4.19 -0.66 2.90
C ILE A 86 5.39 -0.61 1.96
N THR A 87 6.59 -0.63 2.53
CA THR A 87 7.86 -0.65 1.79
C THR A 87 8.60 -1.93 2.12
N ASN A 88 9.11 -2.61 1.09
CA ASN A 88 9.93 -3.80 1.22
C ASN A 88 11.07 -3.71 0.20
N GLY A 89 12.24 -3.28 0.66
CA GLY A 89 13.38 -3.00 -0.21
C GLY A 89 13.06 -1.83 -1.14
N SER A 90 13.09 -2.06 -2.45
CA SER A 90 12.79 -1.06 -3.48
C SER A 90 11.31 -1.01 -3.87
N GLU A 91 10.50 -1.99 -3.47
CA GLU A 91 9.07 -2.04 -3.77
C GLU A 91 8.26 -1.25 -2.75
N THR A 92 7.35 -0.40 -3.22
CA THR A 92 6.40 0.31 -2.36
C THR A 92 4.97 -0.04 -2.73
N LYS A 93 4.26 -0.72 -1.83
CA LYS A 93 2.81 -0.94 -1.94
C LYS A 93 2.04 0.19 -1.26
N LYS A 94 1.10 0.79 -1.99
CA LYS A 94 0.19 1.82 -1.50
C LYS A 94 -1.21 1.24 -1.40
N LEU A 95 -1.93 1.61 -0.34
CA LEU A 95 -3.32 1.22 -0.17
C LEU A 95 -4.16 2.45 0.18
N LEU A 96 -5.38 2.50 -0.34
CA LEU A 96 -6.36 3.56 -0.08
C LEU A 96 -7.74 2.98 0.17
N ARG A 97 -8.38 3.41 1.25
CA ARG A 97 -9.79 3.17 1.56
C ARG A 97 -10.58 4.45 1.41
N VAL A 98 -11.68 4.39 0.67
CA VAL A 98 -12.65 5.48 0.53
C VAL A 98 -14.03 4.97 0.93
N ASN A 99 -14.68 5.68 1.84
CA ASN A 99 -16.05 5.42 2.27
C ASN A 99 -16.73 6.77 2.49
N GLY A 100 -17.71 7.12 1.66
CA GLY A 100 -18.46 8.35 1.87
C GLY A 100 -19.64 8.52 0.95
N LYS A 101 -20.44 9.56 1.22
CA LYS A 101 -21.64 9.93 0.47
C LYS A 101 -21.73 11.43 0.23
N ASN A 102 -22.76 11.87 -0.48
CA ASN A 102 -22.95 13.27 -0.92
C ASN A 102 -21.85 13.70 -1.90
N LEU A 103 -21.60 12.84 -2.89
CA LEU A 103 -20.57 12.99 -3.91
C LEU A 103 -21.15 13.72 -5.13
N LYS A 104 -20.32 14.54 -5.77
CA LYS A 104 -20.68 15.28 -6.99
C LYS A 104 -19.74 14.93 -8.13
N GLN A 105 -20.21 15.19 -9.36
CA GLN A 105 -19.43 14.91 -10.55
C GLN A 105 -18.11 15.69 -10.58
N SER A 106 -17.01 15.00 -10.93
CA SER A 106 -15.66 15.57 -11.05
C SER A 106 -15.14 16.29 -9.80
N GLN A 107 -15.64 15.92 -8.60
CA GLN A 107 -15.30 16.56 -7.34
C GLN A 107 -13.98 16.02 -6.78
N VAL A 108 -13.13 16.90 -6.24
CA VAL A 108 -12.00 16.47 -5.40
C VAL A 108 -12.55 16.11 -4.02
N ILE A 109 -12.36 14.86 -3.61
CA ILE A 109 -12.96 14.30 -2.39
C ILE A 109 -11.95 14.08 -1.26
N ALA A 110 -10.65 14.07 -1.56
CA ALA A 110 -9.59 13.99 -0.56
C ALA A 110 -8.29 14.61 -1.08
N GLN A 111 -7.41 14.96 -0.14
CA GLN A 111 -6.05 15.42 -0.40
C GLN A 111 -5.09 14.54 0.42
N LEU A 112 -4.41 13.61 -0.27
CA LEU A 112 -3.36 12.77 0.30
C LEU A 112 -2.01 13.52 0.27
N PRO A 113 -0.96 12.99 0.94
CA PRO A 113 0.38 13.57 0.83
C PRO A 113 0.82 13.67 -0.65
N SER A 114 1.51 14.76 -0.99
CA SER A 114 2.10 14.92 -2.31
C SER A 114 3.07 13.77 -2.60
N GLY A 115 3.03 13.23 -3.82
CA GLY A 115 3.82 12.06 -4.20
C GLY A 115 3.34 10.75 -3.57
N PHE A 116 2.14 10.70 -2.97
CA PHE A 116 1.57 9.45 -2.46
C PHE A 116 1.42 8.39 -3.58
N ALA A 117 0.99 8.83 -4.77
CA ALA A 117 1.06 8.05 -6.00
C ALA A 117 2.10 8.70 -6.92
N LYS A 118 3.06 7.92 -7.44
CA LYS A 118 4.06 8.40 -8.40
C LYS A 118 3.43 8.71 -9.76
N ASN A 119 2.49 7.86 -10.19
CA ASN A 119 1.72 8.03 -11.42
C ASN A 119 0.23 8.16 -11.10
N ALA A 120 -0.55 8.69 -12.04
CA ALA A 120 -1.99 8.72 -11.86
C ALA A 120 -2.57 7.30 -11.78
N GLN A 121 -3.34 7.02 -10.74
CA GLN A 121 -4.00 5.73 -10.52
C GLN A 121 -5.51 5.92 -10.66
N THR A 122 -6.19 5.08 -11.44
CA THR A 122 -7.65 5.15 -11.62
C THR A 122 -8.29 3.81 -11.34
N PHE A 123 -9.33 3.80 -10.51
CA PHE A 123 -10.03 2.58 -10.11
C PHE A 123 -11.55 2.76 -10.17
N PRO A 124 -12.32 1.74 -10.58
CA PRO A 124 -13.76 1.74 -10.38
C PRO A 124 -14.09 1.73 -8.88
N VAL A 125 -15.23 2.28 -8.48
CA VAL A 125 -15.66 2.30 -7.07
C VAL A 125 -17.04 1.70 -6.91
N ARG A 126 -17.27 1.01 -5.78
CA ARG A 126 -18.61 0.51 -5.45
C ARG A 126 -19.53 1.69 -5.16
N VAL A 127 -20.64 1.69 -5.87
CA VAL A 127 -21.74 2.64 -5.74
C VAL A 127 -23.05 1.86 -5.55
N PRO A 128 -24.17 2.48 -5.18
CA PRO A 128 -25.48 1.83 -5.16
C PRO A 128 -25.81 1.10 -6.48
N LEU A 129 -26.55 -0.01 -6.41
CA LEU A 129 -26.84 -0.87 -7.57
C LEU A 129 -27.66 -0.18 -8.68
N ASN A 130 -28.40 0.87 -8.34
CA ASN A 130 -29.19 1.68 -9.26
C ASN A 130 -28.39 2.85 -9.87
N ARG A 131 -27.05 2.81 -9.83
CA ARG A 131 -26.16 3.79 -10.46
C ARG A 131 -25.29 3.13 -11.51
N SER A 132 -24.99 3.85 -12.59
CA SER A 132 -24.19 3.35 -13.73
C SER A 132 -22.71 3.10 -13.40
N GLY A 133 -22.26 3.43 -12.20
CA GLY A 133 -20.87 3.28 -11.75
C GLY A 133 -20.18 4.61 -11.49
N ALA A 134 -18.96 4.52 -10.98
CA ALA A 134 -18.08 5.66 -10.78
C ALA A 134 -16.62 5.22 -10.76
N TYR A 135 -15.72 6.19 -10.88
CA TYR A 135 -14.28 6.01 -10.77
C TYR A 135 -13.69 6.99 -9.76
N LEU A 136 -12.57 6.57 -9.17
CA LEU A 136 -11.65 7.41 -8.41
C LEU A 136 -10.35 7.53 -9.16
N THR A 137 -9.81 8.75 -9.25
CA THR A 137 -8.45 8.99 -9.75
C THR A 137 -7.61 9.64 -8.66
N ILE A 138 -6.50 9.00 -8.32
CA ILE A 138 -5.45 9.55 -7.45
C ILE A 138 -4.38 10.16 -8.34
N ARG A 139 -4.06 11.44 -8.13
CA ARG A 139 -3.03 12.17 -8.88
C ARG A 139 -1.72 12.27 -8.09
N PRO A 140 -0.57 12.51 -8.76
CA PRO A 140 0.70 12.73 -8.07
C PRO A 140 0.72 13.92 -7.10
N SER A 141 -0.15 14.91 -7.32
CA SER A 141 -0.38 16.01 -6.39
C SER A 141 -1.00 15.59 -5.06
N GLY A 142 -1.45 14.34 -4.93
CA GLY A 142 -2.21 13.83 -3.78
C GLY A 142 -3.73 14.05 -3.90
N GLU A 143 -4.20 14.77 -4.91
CA GLU A 143 -5.64 14.93 -5.15
C GLU A 143 -6.29 13.57 -5.45
N VAL A 144 -7.40 13.29 -4.76
CA VAL A 144 -8.29 12.17 -5.09
C VAL A 144 -9.58 12.76 -5.66
N LYS A 145 -9.84 12.49 -6.94
CA LYS A 145 -11.02 12.98 -7.66
C LYS A 145 -12.01 11.86 -7.95
N PHE A 146 -13.29 12.14 -7.76
CA PHE A 146 -14.40 11.24 -8.02
C PHE A 146 -15.13 11.60 -9.32
N TYR A 147 -15.46 10.59 -10.12
CA TYR A 147 -16.16 10.73 -11.39
C TYR A 147 -17.34 9.77 -11.46
N ILE A 148 -18.52 10.31 -11.68
CA ILE A 148 -19.76 9.60 -11.98
C ILE A 148 -19.73 9.16 -13.44
N VAL A 149 -20.12 7.91 -13.68
CA VAL A 149 -20.45 7.38 -15.01
C VAL A 149 -21.95 7.56 -15.22
N GLY A 150 -22.35 7.93 -16.45
CA GLY A 150 -23.76 8.16 -16.80
C GLY A 150 -24.24 9.56 -16.40
N ASP A 151 -25.56 9.72 -16.22
CA ASP A 151 -26.15 11.00 -15.86
C ASP A 151 -25.94 11.32 -14.37
N SER A 152 -25.14 12.35 -14.11
CA SER A 152 -24.88 12.83 -12.75
C SER A 152 -26.09 13.47 -12.07
N SER A 153 -27.14 13.84 -12.82
CA SER A 153 -28.36 14.41 -12.24
C SER A 153 -29.16 13.39 -11.42
N GLU A 154 -28.99 12.10 -11.69
CA GLU A 154 -29.65 11.01 -10.97
C GLU A 154 -29.06 10.78 -9.57
N TRP A 155 -27.87 11.31 -9.30
CA TRP A 155 -27.17 11.14 -8.03
C TRP A 155 -27.76 12.03 -6.93
N ILE A 156 -28.03 11.42 -5.78
CA ILE A 156 -28.60 12.08 -4.60
C ILE A 156 -27.64 12.03 -3.41
N SER A 157 -27.92 12.81 -2.36
CA SER A 157 -27.01 12.99 -1.21
C SER A 157 -26.76 11.72 -0.39
N THR A 158 -27.58 10.69 -0.55
CA THR A 158 -27.41 9.38 0.10
C THR A 158 -26.58 8.39 -0.71
N ASP A 159 -26.34 8.65 -2.00
CA ASP A 159 -25.51 7.78 -2.82
C ASP A 159 -24.06 7.82 -2.34
N TYR A 160 -23.43 6.66 -2.35
CA TYR A 160 -22.13 6.45 -1.72
C TYR A 160 -21.07 5.95 -2.69
N ALA A 161 -19.81 6.14 -2.29
CA ALA A 161 -18.64 5.48 -2.82
C ALA A 161 -17.98 4.68 -1.70
N TYR A 162 -17.70 3.41 -1.96
CA TYR A 162 -17.05 2.50 -1.01
C TYR A 162 -15.99 1.67 -1.75
N GLY A 163 -14.74 1.68 -1.30
CA GLY A 163 -13.70 0.89 -1.99
C GLY A 163 -12.37 0.88 -1.27
N GLN A 164 -11.66 -0.24 -1.41
CA GLN A 164 -10.26 -0.38 -1.03
C GLN A 164 -9.45 -0.66 -2.30
N TYR A 165 -8.35 0.06 -2.45
CA TYR A 165 -7.49 0.02 -3.62
C TYR A 165 -6.05 -0.25 -3.19
N GLU A 166 -5.32 -0.93 -4.05
CA GLU A 166 -3.90 -1.16 -3.87
C GLU A 166 -3.17 -1.09 -5.20
N TRP A 167 -1.94 -0.59 -5.16
CA TRP A 167 -1.00 -0.61 -6.27
C TRP A 167 0.44 -0.64 -5.74
N THR A 168 1.35 -1.09 -6.58
CA THR A 168 2.78 -1.17 -6.28
C THR A 168 3.53 -0.22 -7.22
N GLU A 169 4.52 0.46 -6.67
CA GLU A 169 5.43 1.39 -7.36
C GLU A 169 6.90 1.07 -7.05
#